data_AF-A0A225USK4-F1
#
_entry.id   AF-A0A225USK4-F1
#
_cell.length_a   1.000
_cell.length_b   1.000
_cell.length_c   1.000
_cell.angle_alpha   90.00
_cell.angle_beta   90.00
_cell.angle_gamma   90.00
#
_symmetry.space_group_name_H-M   'P 1'
#
loop_
_entity.id
_entity.type
_entity.pdbx_description
1 polymer ?
#
loop_
_entity_poly.entity_id
_entity_poly.type
_entity_poly.pdbx_seq_one_letter_code
_entity_poly.pdbx_strand_id
1 'polypeptide(L)'
;MPVLSLATFLRRAKVDIPSDGPRRTRSKLAKLSYDDLHNSHLDMVEAACRETHVSYRIFGILVKFDPYQQSQGYPDFEPHKPDIHVLKERWDLEAYQALVYVPEPVYGQPARDEDGEIIRAPWSVMFHWRVLYFHEVHDLNSGTLNGIKDYVDFMRINAKTWWVILHWLTISFLSRDAADEDASRDLYEEGRRNVKRLRARYEALLKRLFAIPGFPKTLLYEPGMWTLPVCVCHWILKDPACSPHIRRGVADYAAQLDDLDVDDPIRTQWAAPHTDNDILATVPAFMHPLLMQPERRTRNVVPSSAASQV
;
A
#
# COMPACT_ATOMS: atom_id res chain seq x y z
N MET A 1 -27.99 -9.48 0.51
CA MET A 1 -26.61 -8.96 0.52
C MET A 1 -26.54 -7.83 1.55
N PRO A 2 -25.70 -7.88 2.59
CA PRO A 2 -25.56 -6.74 3.49
C PRO A 2 -24.94 -5.58 2.69
N VAL A 3 -25.75 -4.54 2.43
CA VAL A 3 -25.30 -3.35 1.70
C VAL A 3 -24.39 -2.57 2.62
N LEU A 4 -23.09 -2.61 2.36
CA LEU A 4 -22.13 -1.87 3.17
C LEU A 4 -22.37 -0.37 3.01
N SER A 5 -22.31 0.33 4.14
CA SER A 5 -22.56 1.77 4.18
C SER A 5 -21.35 2.53 3.60
N LEU A 6 -21.54 3.78 3.16
CA LEU A 6 -20.41 4.70 2.92
C LEU A 6 -19.47 4.76 4.13
N ALA A 7 -20.06 4.75 5.32
CA ALA A 7 -19.33 4.70 6.56
C ALA A 7 -18.56 3.39 6.75
N THR A 8 -18.83 2.30 6.03
CA THR A 8 -18.00 1.09 6.11
C THR A 8 -16.67 1.28 5.37
N PHE A 9 -16.68 2.00 4.24
CA PHE A 9 -15.47 2.30 3.47
C PHE A 9 -14.67 3.49 4.02
N LEU A 10 -15.27 4.29 4.91
CA LEU A 10 -14.64 5.49 5.48
C LEU A 10 -14.32 5.38 6.97
N ARG A 11 -14.92 4.43 7.71
CA ARG A 11 -14.79 4.41 9.18
C ARG A 11 -13.39 3.98 9.59
N ARG A 12 -12.77 4.83 10.40
CA ARG A 12 -11.74 4.45 11.35
C ARG A 12 -12.44 3.93 12.60
N ALA A 13 -12.54 2.62 12.75
CA ALA A 13 -12.95 2.00 13.99
C ALA A 13 -11.70 1.62 14.78
N LYS A 14 -11.62 2.07 16.03
CA LYS A 14 -10.60 1.56 16.93
C LYS A 14 -10.88 0.08 17.17
N VAL A 15 -9.85 -0.76 17.16
CA VAL A 15 -10.03 -2.16 17.49
C VAL A 15 -10.20 -2.28 19.00
N ASP A 16 -11.41 -2.66 19.42
CA ASP A 16 -11.67 -3.04 20.80
C ASP A 16 -11.25 -4.49 20.98
N ILE A 17 -10.25 -4.71 21.83
CA ILE A 17 -9.75 -6.04 22.14
C ILE A 17 -10.48 -6.50 23.40
N PRO A 18 -11.20 -7.64 23.37
CA PRO A 18 -11.96 -8.12 24.52
C PRO A 18 -11.07 -8.26 25.76
N SER A 19 -11.53 -7.70 26.89
CA SER A 19 -10.80 -7.75 28.16
C SER A 19 -10.75 -9.16 28.78
N ASP A 20 -11.65 -10.05 28.36
CA ASP A 20 -11.82 -11.40 28.94
C ASP A 20 -10.87 -12.44 28.35
N GLY A 21 -10.02 -12.05 27.40
CA GLY A 21 -8.99 -12.92 26.81
C GLY A 21 -7.67 -12.95 27.59
N PRO A 22 -6.75 -13.88 27.27
CA PRO A 22 -5.40 -13.88 27.80
C PRO A 22 -4.73 -12.53 27.57
N ARG A 23 -3.99 -12.02 28.58
CA ARG A 23 -3.24 -10.78 28.40
C ARG A 23 -2.26 -10.93 27.24
N ARG A 24 -2.40 -10.07 26.23
CA ARG A 24 -1.45 -9.97 25.11
C ARG A 24 -0.05 -9.69 25.65
N THR A 25 0.96 -10.28 25.02
CA THR A 25 2.37 -10.14 25.44
C THR A 25 3.24 -9.64 24.30
N ARG A 26 4.46 -9.20 24.61
CA ARG A 26 5.47 -8.94 23.56
C ARG A 26 5.94 -10.29 22.99
N SER A 27 6.18 -10.34 21.68
CA SER A 27 6.81 -11.51 21.06
C SER A 27 8.19 -11.81 21.67
N LYS A 28 8.80 -12.92 21.30
CA LYS A 28 10.12 -13.29 21.83
C LYS A 28 11.18 -12.24 21.49
N LEU A 29 11.28 -11.79 20.23
CA LEU A 29 12.31 -10.80 19.86
C LEU A 29 11.91 -9.37 20.25
N ALA A 30 10.63 -9.05 20.39
CA ALA A 30 10.18 -7.75 20.91
C ALA A 30 10.53 -7.50 22.39
N LYS A 31 11.05 -8.51 23.10
CA LYS A 31 11.59 -8.36 24.46
C LYS A 31 13.07 -7.94 24.47
N LEU A 32 13.78 -8.18 23.38
CA LEU A 32 15.19 -7.83 23.23
C LEU A 32 15.33 -6.34 22.92
N SER A 33 16.44 -5.72 23.33
CA SER A 33 16.83 -4.42 22.77
C SER A 33 17.31 -4.58 21.32
N TYR A 34 17.47 -3.49 20.58
CA TYR A 34 17.98 -3.57 19.21
C TYR A 34 19.42 -4.11 19.20
N ASP A 35 20.27 -3.66 20.13
CA ASP A 35 21.68 -4.06 20.24
C ASP A 35 21.87 -5.55 20.59
N ASP A 36 20.85 -6.19 21.16
CA ASP A 36 20.86 -7.62 21.49
C ASP A 36 20.43 -8.51 20.30
N LEU A 37 20.13 -7.92 19.14
CA LEU A 37 19.71 -8.68 17.95
C LEU A 37 20.91 -9.26 17.20
N HIS A 38 20.76 -10.51 16.75
CA HIS A 38 21.70 -11.14 15.82
C HIS A 38 21.34 -10.79 14.37
N ASN A 39 22.30 -10.92 13.45
CA ASN A 39 22.08 -10.66 12.02
C ASN A 39 20.86 -11.42 11.46
N SER A 40 20.64 -12.66 11.89
CA SER A 40 19.45 -13.44 11.47
C SER A 40 18.12 -12.82 11.92
N HIS A 41 18.11 -12.00 12.97
CA HIS A 41 16.91 -11.26 13.40
C HIS A 41 16.69 -9.98 12.58
N LEU A 42 17.75 -9.41 11.99
CA LEU A 42 17.69 -8.19 11.19
C LEU A 42 17.14 -8.43 9.78
N ASP A 43 17.15 -9.68 9.31
CA ASP A 43 16.63 -10.10 8.00
C ASP A 43 15.34 -10.94 8.10
N MET A 44 14.62 -10.85 9.22
CA MET A 44 13.43 -11.68 9.49
C MET A 44 12.18 -10.83 9.73
N VAL A 45 11.04 -11.33 9.24
CA VAL A 45 9.70 -10.88 9.62
C VAL A 45 9.12 -11.86 10.65
N GLU A 46 8.86 -11.40 11.88
CA GLU A 46 8.22 -12.27 12.89
C GLU A 46 6.76 -12.55 12.53
N ALA A 47 6.38 -13.83 12.57
CA ALA A 47 4.98 -14.22 12.57
C ALA A 47 4.31 -13.81 13.89
N ALA A 48 3.50 -12.76 13.84
CA ALA A 48 2.77 -12.23 15.00
C ALA A 48 1.26 -12.20 14.75
N CYS A 49 0.51 -12.34 15.83
CA CYS A 49 -0.96 -12.39 15.81
C CYS A 49 -1.52 -11.33 16.76
N ARG A 50 -2.49 -10.54 16.26
CA ARG A 50 -3.06 -9.40 16.99
C ARG A 50 -3.70 -9.85 18.30
N GLU A 51 -4.30 -11.02 18.33
CA GLU A 51 -5.01 -11.59 19.48
C GLU A 51 -4.05 -11.96 20.63
N THR A 52 -2.78 -12.22 20.33
CA THR A 52 -1.81 -12.75 21.29
C THR A 52 -0.64 -11.81 21.57
N HIS A 53 -0.26 -10.97 20.60
CA HIS A 53 0.93 -10.14 20.65
C HIS A 53 0.60 -8.66 20.66
N VAL A 54 1.23 -7.87 21.54
CA VAL A 54 1.15 -6.39 21.53
C VAL A 54 2.16 -5.75 20.58
N SER A 55 3.30 -6.39 20.38
CA SER A 55 4.41 -5.93 19.56
C SER A 55 5.28 -7.12 19.13
N TYR A 56 5.96 -6.95 18.00
CA TYR A 56 6.82 -7.94 17.35
C TYR A 56 7.88 -7.21 16.52
N ARG A 57 8.81 -7.93 15.88
CA ARG A 57 9.83 -7.32 15.01
C ARG A 57 9.65 -7.66 13.53
N ILE A 58 9.98 -6.69 12.69
CA ILE A 58 10.11 -6.82 11.23
C ILE A 58 11.48 -6.25 10.88
N PHE A 59 12.36 -7.04 10.27
CA PHE A 59 13.75 -6.69 9.95
C PHE A 59 14.51 -6.08 11.14
N GLY A 60 14.30 -6.67 12.32
CA GLY A 60 14.86 -6.18 13.57
C GLY A 60 14.22 -4.90 14.12
N ILE A 61 13.25 -4.27 13.46
CA ILE A 61 12.56 -3.08 13.95
C ILE A 61 11.35 -3.47 14.79
N LEU A 62 11.24 -2.93 16.01
CA LEU A 62 10.07 -3.12 16.85
C LEU A 62 8.85 -2.43 16.24
N VAL A 63 7.80 -3.20 15.97
CA VAL A 63 6.50 -2.74 15.48
C VAL A 63 5.39 -3.13 16.44
N LYS A 64 4.24 -2.47 16.31
CA LYS A 64 3.01 -2.83 17.01
C LYS A 64 1.85 -2.81 16.04
N PHE A 65 0.80 -3.53 16.39
CA PHE A 65 -0.45 -3.50 15.64
C PHE A 65 -1.08 -2.11 15.65
N ASP A 66 -1.65 -1.69 14.51
CA ASP A 66 -2.30 -0.39 14.40
C ASP A 66 -3.49 -0.30 15.39
N PRO A 67 -3.73 0.84 16.05
CA PRO A 67 -4.89 0.98 16.92
C PRO A 67 -6.24 0.90 16.18
N TYR A 68 -6.25 1.12 14.86
CA TYR A 68 -7.44 1.06 14.02
C TYR A 68 -7.50 -0.22 13.22
N GLN A 69 -8.73 -0.69 12.94
CA GLN A 69 -8.93 -1.84 12.07
C GLN A 69 -8.54 -1.45 10.65
N GLN A 70 -7.48 -2.06 10.10
CA GLN A 70 -7.19 -1.90 8.67
C GLN A 70 -8.32 -2.47 7.82
N SER A 71 -8.46 -1.93 6.60
CA SER A 71 -9.29 -2.59 5.59
C SER A 71 -8.69 -3.97 5.31
N GLN A 72 -9.56 -4.94 5.05
CA GLN A 72 -9.14 -6.32 4.81
C GLN A 72 -8.02 -6.37 3.77
N GLY A 73 -6.99 -7.15 4.08
CA GLY A 73 -5.81 -7.33 3.24
C GLY A 73 -4.64 -6.40 3.58
N TYR A 74 -4.88 -5.18 4.07
CA TYR A 74 -3.76 -4.27 4.29
C TYR A 74 -2.90 -4.62 5.52
N PRO A 75 -1.57 -4.40 5.43
CA PRO A 75 -0.67 -4.55 6.56
C PRO A 75 -1.10 -3.72 7.77
N ASP A 76 -1.13 -4.36 8.93
CA ASP A 76 -1.81 -3.87 10.11
C ASP A 76 -0.84 -3.58 11.26
N PHE A 77 0.19 -2.78 10.98
CA PHE A 77 1.23 -2.42 11.94
C PHE A 77 1.79 -1.01 11.73
N GLU A 78 2.36 -0.45 12.79
CA GLU A 78 3.16 0.77 12.74
C GLU A 78 4.48 0.59 13.54
N PRO A 79 5.58 1.27 13.14
CA PRO A 79 6.81 1.31 13.92
C PRO A 79 6.59 1.80 15.35
N HIS A 80 7.27 1.15 16.29
CA HIS A 80 7.21 1.54 17.69
C HIS A 80 8.21 2.66 17.97
N LYS A 81 7.81 3.67 18.78
CA LYS A 81 8.59 4.90 19.03
C LYS A 81 10.07 4.67 19.39
N PRO A 82 10.38 3.77 20.35
CA PRO A 82 11.73 3.32 20.65
C PRO A 82 12.65 3.06 19.46
N ASP A 83 12.19 2.44 18.38
CA ASP A 83 13.06 1.99 17.28
C ASP A 83 12.97 2.92 16.05
N ILE A 84 12.29 4.06 16.15
CA ILE A 84 12.21 4.99 15.01
C ILE A 84 13.59 5.60 14.69
N HIS A 85 14.47 5.74 15.68
CA HIS A 85 15.85 6.21 15.44
C HIS A 85 16.63 5.22 14.55
N VAL A 86 16.43 3.92 14.72
CA VAL A 86 17.02 2.90 13.84
C VAL A 86 16.49 3.03 12.41
N LEU A 87 15.17 3.23 12.25
CA LEU A 87 14.60 3.50 10.93
C LEU A 87 15.18 4.77 10.28
N LYS A 88 15.52 5.79 11.08
CA LYS A 88 16.20 7.01 10.59
C LYS A 88 17.60 6.68 10.08
N GLU A 89 18.34 5.82 10.76
CA GLU A 89 19.70 5.42 10.33
C GLU A 89 19.68 4.60 9.03
N ARG A 90 18.60 3.86 8.79
CA ARG A 90 18.39 3.12 7.53
C ARG A 90 17.89 3.99 6.38
N TRP A 91 17.45 5.22 6.67
CA TRP A 91 16.88 6.12 5.68
C TRP A 91 17.98 6.82 4.87
N ASP A 92 17.96 6.57 3.57
CA ASP A 92 18.72 7.24 2.55
C ASP A 92 17.81 8.07 1.62
N LEU A 93 18.07 9.38 1.58
CA LEU A 93 17.30 10.33 0.76
C LEU A 93 17.58 10.16 -0.73
N GLU A 94 18.84 9.91 -1.12
CA GLU A 94 19.23 9.78 -2.51
C GLU A 94 18.65 8.49 -3.12
N ALA A 95 18.68 7.39 -2.36
CA ALA A 95 18.02 6.13 -2.72
C ALA A 95 16.52 6.33 -2.97
N TYR A 96 15.83 7.03 -2.07
CA TYR A 96 14.41 7.29 -2.23
C TYR A 96 14.12 8.18 -3.43
N GLN A 97 14.90 9.25 -3.62
CA GLN A 97 14.77 10.14 -4.76
C GLN A 97 14.98 9.38 -6.07
N ALA A 98 15.98 8.50 -6.14
CA ALA A 98 16.22 7.64 -7.31
C ALA A 98 15.03 6.72 -7.59
N LEU A 99 14.43 6.11 -6.55
CA LEU A 99 13.25 5.25 -6.70
C LEU A 99 12.03 5.98 -7.26
N VAL A 100 11.78 7.21 -6.80
CA VAL A 100 10.58 7.98 -7.19
C VAL A 100 10.83 8.91 -8.38
N TYR A 101 12.06 8.98 -8.88
CA TYR A 101 12.42 9.78 -10.04
C TYR A 101 12.08 9.04 -11.33
N VAL A 102 11.37 9.73 -12.22
CA VAL A 102 11.09 9.24 -13.57
C VAL A 102 11.68 10.24 -14.54
N PRO A 103 12.72 9.88 -15.30
CA PRO A 103 13.32 10.81 -16.25
C PRO A 103 12.34 11.13 -17.39
N GLU A 104 12.41 12.37 -17.87
CA GLU A 104 11.62 12.79 -19.04
C GLU A 104 12.05 12.00 -20.30
N PRO A 105 11.11 11.60 -21.16
CA PRO A 105 11.44 10.94 -22.42
C PRO A 105 12.33 11.82 -23.31
N VAL A 106 13.40 11.25 -23.85
CA VAL A 106 14.32 11.95 -24.76
C VAL A 106 13.96 11.59 -26.20
N TYR A 107 13.61 12.58 -27.02
CA TYR A 107 13.12 12.37 -28.39
C TYR A 107 11.91 11.40 -28.49
N GLY A 108 11.04 11.41 -27.49
CA GLY A 108 9.89 10.50 -27.41
C GLY A 108 10.24 9.05 -27.07
N GLN A 109 11.51 8.75 -26.81
CA GLN A 109 11.94 7.45 -26.29
C GLN A 109 11.88 7.46 -24.75
N PRO A 110 11.23 6.48 -24.12
CA PRO A 110 11.28 6.32 -22.67
C PRO A 110 12.71 6.17 -22.19
N ALA A 111 13.00 6.72 -21.01
CA ALA A 111 14.28 6.49 -20.35
C ALA A 111 14.47 5.01 -20.04
N ARG A 112 15.72 4.55 -20.15
CA ARG A 112 16.10 3.17 -19.85
C ARG A 112 17.19 3.15 -18.78
N ASP A 113 17.18 2.12 -17.94
CA ASP A 113 18.22 1.88 -16.95
C ASP A 113 19.50 1.28 -17.58
N GLU A 114 20.48 0.95 -16.74
CA GLU A 114 21.77 0.37 -17.15
C GLU A 114 21.61 -1.00 -17.85
N ASP A 115 20.52 -1.71 -17.55
CA ASP A 115 20.18 -3.02 -18.14
C ASP A 115 19.34 -2.88 -19.42
N GLY A 116 18.96 -1.66 -19.79
CA GLY A 116 18.18 -1.34 -20.96
C GLY A 116 16.67 -1.45 -20.75
N GLU A 117 16.19 -1.64 -19.52
CA GLU A 117 14.76 -1.72 -19.19
C GLU A 117 14.14 -0.34 -19.07
N ILE A 118 12.86 -0.22 -19.43
CA ILE A 118 12.17 1.09 -19.38
C ILE A 118 11.98 1.51 -17.94
N ILE A 119 12.50 2.69 -17.58
CA ILE A 119 12.28 3.30 -16.28
C ILE A 119 10.83 3.78 -16.22
N ARG A 120 10.04 3.12 -15.37
CA ARG A 120 8.64 3.49 -15.10
C ARG A 120 8.51 3.94 -13.67
N ALA A 121 7.61 4.89 -13.43
CA ALA A 121 7.22 5.18 -12.06
C ALA A 121 6.64 3.93 -11.40
N PRO A 122 6.98 3.63 -10.13
CA PRO A 122 6.36 2.52 -9.41
C PRO A 122 4.82 2.58 -9.42
N TRP A 123 4.26 3.80 -9.28
CA TRP A 123 2.81 4.00 -9.34
C TRP A 123 2.21 3.82 -10.74
N SER A 124 3.00 3.98 -11.81
CA SER A 124 2.54 3.74 -13.18
C SER A 124 2.48 2.24 -13.47
N VAL A 125 3.45 1.47 -12.96
CA VAL A 125 3.41 0.00 -12.97
C VAL A 125 2.20 -0.48 -12.17
N MET A 126 2.02 0.05 -10.95
CA MET A 126 0.86 -0.24 -10.11
C MET A 126 -0.45 0.03 -10.86
N PHE A 127 -0.54 1.16 -11.58
CA PHE A 127 -1.73 1.56 -12.35
C PHE A 127 -1.94 0.74 -13.63
N HIS A 128 -1.03 -0.11 -14.06
CA HIS A 128 -1.21 -0.84 -15.31
C HIS A 128 -2.20 -2.01 -15.16
N TRP A 129 -2.84 -2.41 -16.26
CA TRP A 129 -3.65 -3.63 -16.40
C TRP A 129 -4.70 -3.91 -15.30
N ARG A 130 -5.93 -3.42 -15.50
CA ARG A 130 -7.05 -3.67 -14.57
C ARG A 130 -8.19 -4.43 -15.23
N VAL A 131 -8.67 -5.46 -14.54
CA VAL A 131 -9.89 -6.21 -14.90
C VAL A 131 -10.81 -6.31 -13.69
N LEU A 132 -12.11 -6.49 -13.92
CA LEU A 132 -13.06 -6.81 -12.85
C LEU A 132 -13.12 -8.34 -12.66
N TYR A 133 -13.06 -8.77 -11.41
CA TYR A 133 -13.06 -10.16 -10.95
C TYR A 133 -14.45 -10.65 -10.55
N PHE A 134 -15.32 -9.75 -10.08
CA PHE A 134 -16.59 -10.14 -9.45
C PHE A 134 -17.84 -9.60 -10.17
N HIS A 135 -17.70 -8.56 -11.01
CA HIS A 135 -18.77 -7.96 -11.78
C HIS A 135 -18.43 -8.01 -13.27
N GLU A 136 -19.39 -8.38 -14.12
CA GLU A 136 -19.21 -8.27 -15.56
C GLU A 136 -19.56 -6.86 -16.04
N VAL A 137 -18.66 -6.24 -16.82
CA VAL A 137 -18.85 -4.89 -17.38
C VAL A 137 -20.14 -4.82 -18.21
N HIS A 138 -20.50 -5.91 -18.89
CA HIS A 138 -21.69 -5.98 -19.73
C HIS A 138 -23.01 -5.85 -18.95
N ASP A 139 -23.00 -6.19 -17.66
CA ASP A 139 -24.16 -6.11 -16.77
C ASP A 139 -24.35 -4.73 -16.13
N LEU A 140 -23.36 -3.83 -16.29
CA LEU A 140 -23.38 -2.52 -15.65
C LEU A 140 -24.14 -1.50 -16.50
N ASN A 141 -25.03 -0.75 -15.85
CA ASN A 141 -25.73 0.34 -16.51
C ASN A 141 -24.79 1.51 -16.86
N SER A 142 -25.20 2.35 -17.81
CA SER A 142 -24.40 3.47 -18.30
C SER A 142 -23.97 4.46 -17.21
N GLY A 143 -24.82 4.71 -16.21
CA GLY A 143 -24.49 5.55 -15.05
C GLY A 143 -23.35 4.97 -14.23
N THR A 144 -23.38 3.66 -13.98
CA THR A 144 -22.33 2.92 -13.25
C THR A 144 -21.03 2.90 -14.04
N LEU A 145 -21.09 2.64 -15.35
CA LEU A 145 -19.93 2.68 -16.22
C LEU A 145 -19.25 4.05 -16.24
N ASN A 146 -20.04 5.13 -16.28
CA ASN A 146 -19.49 6.49 -16.17
C ASN A 146 -18.88 6.76 -14.79
N GLY A 147 -19.52 6.29 -13.72
CA GLY A 147 -18.96 6.36 -12.37
C GLY A 147 -17.63 5.62 -12.22
N ILE A 148 -17.49 4.44 -12.86
CA ILE A 148 -16.22 3.71 -12.90
C ILE A 148 -15.14 4.50 -13.64
N LYS A 149 -15.46 5.10 -14.79
CA LYS A 149 -14.50 5.95 -15.52
C LYS A 149 -14.01 7.13 -14.67
N ASP A 150 -14.94 7.82 -14.00
CA ASP A 150 -14.60 8.90 -13.05
C ASP A 150 -13.65 8.40 -11.95
N TYR A 151 -13.89 7.18 -11.44
CA TYR A 151 -13.06 6.57 -10.41
C TYR A 151 -11.67 6.18 -10.92
N VAL A 152 -11.58 5.59 -12.10
CA VAL A 152 -10.30 5.22 -12.74
C VAL A 152 -9.48 6.47 -13.06
N ASP A 153 -10.12 7.54 -13.54
CA ASP A 153 -9.47 8.83 -13.75
C ASP A 153 -8.95 9.41 -12.44
N PHE A 154 -9.74 9.31 -11.37
CA PHE A 154 -9.32 9.70 -10.03
C PHE A 154 -8.11 8.88 -9.55
N MET A 155 -8.12 7.56 -9.73
CA MET A 155 -7.01 6.69 -9.41
C MET A 155 -5.74 7.11 -10.15
N ARG A 156 -5.84 7.36 -11.47
CA ARG A 156 -4.70 7.77 -12.31
C ARG A 156 -4.06 9.06 -11.80
N ILE A 157 -4.90 10.08 -11.60
CA ILE A 157 -4.45 11.42 -11.16
C ILE A 157 -3.76 11.35 -9.79
N ASN A 158 -4.19 10.42 -8.93
CA ASN A 158 -3.69 10.30 -7.56
C ASN A 158 -2.77 9.07 -7.36
N ALA A 159 -2.33 8.39 -8.43
CA ALA A 159 -1.63 7.11 -8.35
C ALA A 159 -0.37 7.18 -7.50
N LYS A 160 0.44 8.24 -7.67
CA LYS A 160 1.63 8.49 -6.83
C LYS A 160 1.29 8.59 -5.35
N THR A 161 0.25 9.33 -4.99
CA THR A 161 -0.14 9.48 -3.57
C THR A 161 -0.70 8.18 -3.01
N TRP A 162 -1.40 7.40 -3.85
CA TRP A 162 -1.86 6.07 -3.48
C TRP A 162 -0.69 5.12 -3.20
N TRP A 163 0.29 5.09 -4.09
CA TRP A 163 1.49 4.28 -3.93
C TRP A 163 2.26 4.66 -2.66
N VAL A 164 2.41 5.96 -2.36
CA VAL A 164 3.03 6.43 -1.12
C VAL A 164 2.27 5.98 0.13
N ILE A 165 0.93 5.90 0.07
CA ILE A 165 0.13 5.38 1.19
C ILE A 165 0.41 3.89 1.44
N LEU A 166 0.65 3.13 0.38
CA LEU A 166 0.92 1.69 0.42
C LEU A 166 2.38 1.35 0.82
N HIS A 167 3.28 2.31 0.64
CA HIS A 167 4.73 2.18 0.86
C HIS A 167 5.24 3.29 1.79
N TRP A 168 4.55 3.51 2.91
CA TRP A 168 4.82 4.65 3.76
C TRP A 168 6.09 4.48 4.59
N LEU A 169 7.09 5.31 4.33
CA LEU A 169 8.33 5.34 5.12
C LEU A 169 8.17 6.26 6.33
N THR A 170 8.39 5.68 7.52
CA THR A 170 8.36 6.44 8.78
C THR A 170 9.72 7.05 9.04
N ILE A 171 9.83 8.35 8.82
CA ILE A 171 11.04 9.13 9.09
C ILE A 171 10.65 10.10 10.21
N SER A 172 11.19 9.93 11.43
CA SER A 172 10.94 10.88 12.52
C SER A 172 12.06 11.91 12.60
N PHE A 173 11.71 13.17 12.36
CA PHE A 173 12.61 14.32 12.44
C PHE A 173 12.66 14.87 13.86
N LEU A 174 13.39 14.18 14.74
CA LEU A 174 13.71 14.69 16.08
C LEU A 174 15.23 14.60 16.34
N SER A 175 16.09 15.35 15.63
CA SER A 175 17.19 16.18 16.21
C SER A 175 18.34 16.61 15.25
N ARG A 176 18.54 17.95 15.19
CA ARG A 176 19.77 18.79 15.23
C ARG A 176 20.72 18.99 14.03
N ASP A 177 20.64 18.27 12.91
CA ASP A 177 21.46 18.61 11.72
C ASP A 177 20.61 19.21 10.60
N ALA A 178 20.77 20.52 10.38
CA ALA A 178 19.73 21.37 9.81
C ALA A 178 19.50 21.27 8.28
N ALA A 179 20.41 20.67 7.50
CA ALA A 179 20.33 20.70 6.02
C ALA A 179 19.60 19.48 5.43
N ASP A 180 20.03 18.25 5.71
CA ASP A 180 19.36 17.03 5.23
C ASP A 180 18.03 16.75 5.98
N GLU A 181 17.90 17.27 7.20
CA GLU A 181 16.63 17.25 7.93
C GLU A 181 15.56 18.13 7.27
N ASP A 182 15.89 19.11 6.44
CA ASP A 182 14.89 19.96 5.79
C ASP A 182 14.21 19.21 4.63
N ALA A 183 15.00 18.64 3.71
CA ALA A 183 14.46 17.92 2.55
C ALA A 183 13.66 16.67 2.93
N SER A 184 14.17 15.86 3.86
CA SER A 184 13.46 14.65 4.31
C SER A 184 12.18 15.01 5.08
N ARG A 185 12.21 16.06 5.91
CA ARG A 185 11.03 16.57 6.63
C ARG A 185 9.99 17.11 5.67
N ASP A 186 10.42 17.85 4.67
CA ASP A 186 9.55 18.41 3.65
C ASP A 186 8.87 17.31 2.85
N LEU A 187 9.60 16.26 2.45
CA LEU A 187 9.02 15.09 1.78
C LEU A 187 7.96 14.40 2.66
N TYR A 188 8.25 14.20 3.95
CA TYR A 188 7.32 13.58 4.87
C TYR A 188 6.05 14.42 5.10
N GLU A 189 6.21 15.72 5.36
CA GLU A 189 5.08 16.63 5.58
C GLU A 189 4.29 16.92 4.29
N GLU A 190 4.94 16.96 3.14
CA GLU A 190 4.26 16.93 1.83
C GLU A 190 3.44 15.65 1.67
N GLY A 191 4.04 14.48 1.94
CA GLY A 191 3.35 13.20 1.95
C GLY A 191 2.09 13.25 2.83
N ARG A 192 2.21 13.71 4.07
CA ARG A 192 1.07 13.83 5.00
C ARG A 192 -0.02 14.75 4.48
N ARG A 193 0.35 15.90 3.92
CA ARG A 193 -0.60 16.85 3.30
C ARG A 193 -1.31 16.23 2.09
N ASN A 194 -0.58 15.50 1.25
CA ASN A 194 -1.12 14.82 0.07
C ASN A 194 -2.08 13.69 0.48
N VAL A 195 -1.72 12.86 1.46
CA VAL A 195 -2.61 11.82 2.01
C VAL A 195 -3.89 12.42 2.58
N LYS A 196 -3.79 13.50 3.37
CA LYS A 196 -4.97 14.19 3.92
C LYS A 196 -5.89 14.70 2.81
N ARG A 197 -5.32 15.32 1.77
CA ARG A 197 -6.06 15.84 0.62
C ARG A 197 -6.72 14.73 -0.19
N LEU A 198 -6.00 13.64 -0.44
CA LEU A 198 -6.50 12.47 -1.16
C LEU A 198 -7.68 11.85 -0.42
N ARG A 199 -7.58 11.63 0.90
CA ARG A 199 -8.68 11.07 1.71
C ARG A 199 -9.96 11.91 1.62
N ALA A 200 -9.85 13.25 1.72
CA ALA A 200 -10.99 14.14 1.60
C ALA A 200 -11.64 14.09 0.19
N ARG A 201 -10.81 14.06 -0.86
CA ARG A 201 -11.31 13.95 -2.25
C ARG A 201 -11.91 12.58 -2.53
N TYR A 202 -11.33 11.52 -1.99
CA TYR A 202 -11.83 10.14 -2.10
C TYR A 202 -13.20 9.99 -1.44
N GLU A 203 -13.38 10.57 -0.25
CA GLU A 203 -14.70 10.61 0.41
C GLU A 203 -15.74 11.33 -0.45
N ALA A 204 -15.40 12.48 -1.05
CA ALA A 204 -16.30 13.21 -1.95
C ALA A 204 -16.64 12.40 -3.21
N LEU A 205 -15.67 11.68 -3.77
CA LEU A 205 -15.88 10.78 -4.90
C LEU A 205 -16.85 9.65 -4.53
N LEU A 206 -16.64 8.97 -3.40
CA LEU A 206 -17.54 7.90 -2.96
C LEU A 206 -18.97 8.40 -2.72
N LYS A 207 -19.14 9.60 -2.15
CA LYS A 207 -20.47 10.23 -1.98
C LYS A 207 -21.17 10.42 -3.33
N ARG A 208 -20.46 10.93 -4.34
CA ARG A 208 -20.99 11.09 -5.70
C ARG A 208 -21.37 9.75 -6.34
N LEU A 209 -20.48 8.76 -6.26
CA LEU A 209 -20.73 7.43 -6.85
C LEU A 209 -21.94 6.76 -6.21
N PHE A 210 -22.07 6.83 -4.89
CA PHE A 210 -23.18 6.20 -4.18
C PHE A 210 -24.51 6.95 -4.35
N ALA A 211 -24.49 8.17 -4.90
CA ALA A 211 -25.69 8.89 -5.30
C ALA A 211 -26.21 8.45 -6.68
N ILE A 212 -25.41 7.72 -7.48
CA ILE A 212 -25.85 7.17 -8.76
C ILE A 212 -26.88 6.07 -8.48
N PRO A 213 -28.11 6.16 -9.02
CA PRO A 213 -29.15 5.15 -8.81
C PRO A 213 -28.67 3.75 -9.23
N GLY A 214 -28.73 2.80 -8.29
CA GLY A 214 -28.35 1.42 -8.53
C GLY A 214 -26.84 1.16 -8.60
N PHE A 215 -25.98 2.11 -8.22
CA PHE A 215 -24.53 1.87 -8.18
C PHE A 215 -24.17 0.70 -7.25
N PRO A 216 -23.58 -0.39 -7.76
CA PRO A 216 -23.22 -1.54 -6.93
C PRO A 216 -22.03 -1.19 -6.03
N LYS A 217 -22.27 -1.04 -4.72
CA LYS A 217 -21.19 -0.75 -3.76
C LYS A 217 -20.16 -1.87 -3.65
N THR A 218 -20.54 -3.08 -4.05
CA THR A 218 -19.66 -4.24 -4.16
C THR A 218 -18.54 -4.05 -5.20
N LEU A 219 -18.66 -3.07 -6.11
CA LEU A 219 -17.56 -2.68 -7.01
C LEU A 219 -16.31 -2.22 -6.27
N LEU A 220 -16.42 -1.74 -5.02
CA LEU A 220 -15.25 -1.35 -4.24
C LEU A 220 -14.45 -2.54 -3.69
N TYR A 221 -14.92 -3.78 -3.89
CA TYR A 221 -14.14 -4.99 -3.64
C TYR A 221 -13.40 -5.49 -4.88
N GLU A 222 -13.57 -4.82 -6.01
CA GLU A 222 -12.87 -5.20 -7.23
C GLU A 222 -11.40 -4.83 -7.11
N PRO A 223 -10.46 -5.75 -7.43
CA PRO A 223 -9.03 -5.43 -7.40
C PRO A 223 -8.67 -4.25 -8.31
N GLY A 224 -9.39 -4.09 -9.44
CA GLY A 224 -9.25 -2.95 -10.34
C GLY A 224 -9.84 -1.63 -9.82
N MET A 225 -10.47 -1.63 -8.64
CA MET A 225 -11.09 -0.46 -8.01
C MET A 225 -10.39 -0.18 -6.68
N TRP A 226 -9.33 0.63 -6.74
CA TRP A 226 -8.47 0.86 -5.58
C TRP A 226 -9.20 1.58 -4.43
N THR A 227 -9.28 0.95 -3.25
CA THR A 227 -9.75 1.57 -2.00
C THR A 227 -8.61 2.08 -1.10
N LEU A 228 -8.86 3.08 -0.26
CA LEU A 228 -7.80 3.58 0.63
C LEU A 228 -7.67 2.69 1.86
N PRO A 229 -6.45 2.34 2.32
CA PRO A 229 -6.27 1.75 3.62
C PRO A 229 -6.69 2.73 4.72
N VAL A 230 -7.13 2.20 5.86
CA VAL A 230 -7.62 3.00 6.99
C VAL A 230 -6.47 3.85 7.57
N CYS A 231 -5.29 3.24 7.70
CA CYS A 231 -4.03 3.90 8.04
C CYS A 231 -3.09 3.86 6.83
N VAL A 232 -1.87 4.35 6.98
CA VAL A 232 -0.83 4.17 5.95
C VAL A 232 -0.18 2.81 6.15
N CYS A 233 0.19 2.13 5.08
CA CYS A 233 0.86 0.84 5.15
C CYS A 233 2.37 1.09 5.26
N HIS A 234 2.93 0.83 6.44
CA HIS A 234 4.33 1.12 6.71
C HIS A 234 5.27 0.20 5.92
N TRP A 235 6.28 0.78 5.29
CA TRP A 235 7.42 0.06 4.74
C TRP A 235 8.55 0.08 5.76
N ILE A 236 8.95 -1.09 6.24
CA ILE A 236 10.11 -1.26 7.13
C ILE A 236 11.32 -1.55 6.26
N LEU A 237 12.27 -0.61 6.22
CA LEU A 237 13.51 -0.77 5.46
C LEU A 237 14.36 -1.89 6.08
N LYS A 238 14.95 -2.74 5.23
CA LYS A 238 15.90 -3.78 5.66
C LYS A 238 17.16 -3.14 6.22
N ASP A 239 17.85 -3.87 7.08
CA ASP A 239 19.14 -3.43 7.60
C ASP A 239 20.18 -3.35 6.47
N PRO A 240 20.92 -2.23 6.30
CA PRO A 240 21.94 -2.11 5.27
C PRO A 240 23.00 -3.21 5.31
N ALA A 241 23.34 -3.73 6.49
CA ALA A 241 24.29 -4.84 6.63
C ALA A 241 23.72 -6.18 6.14
N CYS A 242 22.39 -6.29 6.04
CA CYS A 242 21.69 -7.47 5.54
C CYS A 242 21.10 -7.26 4.14
N SER A 243 21.18 -6.05 3.58
CA SER A 243 20.67 -5.70 2.25
C SER A 243 21.79 -5.88 1.21
N PRO A 244 21.75 -6.95 0.38
CA PRO A 244 22.85 -7.26 -0.55
C PRO A 244 22.95 -6.27 -1.72
N HIS A 245 21.93 -5.43 -1.94
CA HIS A 245 21.85 -4.51 -3.05
C HIS A 245 22.19 -3.07 -2.61
N ILE A 246 23.48 -2.73 -2.69
CA ILE A 246 23.99 -1.37 -2.55
C ILE A 246 24.57 -0.96 -3.91
N ARG A 247 23.98 0.06 -4.54
CA ARG A 247 24.50 0.63 -5.81
C ARG A 247 25.24 1.93 -5.49
N ARG A 248 26.48 2.05 -5.96
CA ARG A 248 27.31 3.28 -5.82
C ARG A 248 27.44 3.79 -4.37
N GLY A 249 27.39 2.89 -3.39
CA GLY A 249 27.49 3.23 -1.96
C GLY A 249 26.16 3.62 -1.29
N VAL A 250 25.05 3.59 -2.03
CA VAL A 250 23.70 3.94 -1.57
C VAL A 250 22.80 2.70 -1.60
N ALA A 251 21.84 2.62 -0.67
CA ALA A 251 20.89 1.50 -0.61
C ALA A 251 20.03 1.43 -1.89
N ASP A 252 19.86 0.24 -2.47
CA ASP A 252 18.98 0.03 -3.62
C ASP A 252 17.54 -0.23 -3.15
N TYR A 253 16.76 0.85 -3.04
CA TYR A 253 15.36 0.77 -2.62
C TYR A 253 14.46 0.11 -3.65
N ALA A 254 14.85 0.02 -4.93
CA ALA A 254 14.04 -0.68 -5.92
C ALA A 254 14.03 -2.19 -5.64
N ALA A 255 15.19 -2.78 -5.36
CA ALA A 255 15.28 -4.18 -4.99
C ALA A 255 14.51 -4.50 -3.69
N GLN A 256 14.60 -3.62 -2.67
CA GLN A 256 13.82 -3.80 -1.45
C GLN A 256 12.32 -3.63 -1.66
N LEU A 257 11.91 -2.79 -2.61
CA LEU A 257 10.49 -2.65 -2.98
C LEU A 257 9.99 -3.94 -3.65
N ASP A 258 10.76 -4.51 -4.57
CA ASP A 258 10.41 -5.77 -5.23
C ASP A 258 10.27 -6.91 -4.20
N ASP A 259 11.20 -7.01 -3.25
CA ASP A 259 11.10 -7.97 -2.14
C ASP A 259 9.86 -7.73 -1.28
N LEU A 260 9.57 -6.46 -0.93
CA LEU A 260 8.41 -6.10 -0.14
C LEU A 260 7.10 -6.48 -0.85
N ASP A 261 7.03 -6.24 -2.15
CA ASP A 261 5.85 -6.53 -2.96
C ASP A 261 5.66 -8.04 -3.13
N VAL A 262 6.73 -8.84 -3.04
CA VAL A 262 6.66 -10.32 -2.98
C VAL A 262 6.22 -10.82 -1.60
N ASP A 263 6.74 -10.23 -0.52
CA ASP A 263 6.47 -10.65 0.86
C ASP A 263 5.09 -10.20 1.36
N ASP A 264 4.66 -8.99 0.97
CA ASP A 264 3.37 -8.38 1.27
C ASP A 264 2.58 -8.13 -0.04
N PRO A 265 2.22 -9.18 -0.80
CA PRO A 265 1.61 -9.03 -2.13
C PRO A 265 0.30 -8.26 -2.09
N ILE A 266 -0.35 -8.18 -0.92
CA ILE A 266 -1.59 -7.43 -0.78
C ILE A 266 -1.41 -5.92 -1.03
N ARG A 267 -0.21 -5.38 -0.83
CA ARG A 267 0.12 -3.98 -1.19
C ARG A 267 -0.03 -3.74 -2.69
N THR A 268 0.20 -4.77 -3.50
CA THR A 268 0.26 -4.71 -4.97
C THR A 268 -0.78 -5.58 -5.69
N GLN A 269 -1.61 -6.32 -4.95
CA GLN A 269 -2.64 -7.21 -5.52
C GLN A 269 -3.61 -6.51 -6.49
N TRP A 270 -3.58 -5.18 -6.52
CA TRP A 270 -4.43 -4.33 -7.36
C TRP A 270 -3.75 -3.90 -8.67
N ALA A 271 -2.49 -4.32 -8.87
CA ALA A 271 -1.65 -4.08 -10.03
C ALA A 271 -1.48 -5.33 -10.92
N ALA A 272 -1.40 -6.52 -10.33
CA ALA A 272 -1.48 -7.81 -11.04
C ALA A 272 -1.65 -8.95 -10.01
N PRO A 273 -2.80 -9.62 -9.92
CA PRO A 273 -2.94 -10.71 -8.98
C PRO A 273 -2.15 -11.95 -9.38
N HIS A 274 -1.48 -12.56 -8.40
CA HIS A 274 -0.68 -13.75 -8.58
C HIS A 274 -1.55 -15.02 -8.69
N THR A 275 -2.63 -15.14 -7.90
CA THR A 275 -3.62 -16.22 -7.98
C THR A 275 -5.04 -15.81 -7.55
N ASP A 276 -6.04 -16.65 -7.84
CA ASP A 276 -7.42 -16.46 -7.36
C ASP A 276 -7.53 -16.52 -5.84
N ASN A 277 -6.73 -17.36 -5.18
CA ASN A 277 -6.73 -17.46 -3.72
C ASN A 277 -6.25 -16.17 -3.07
N ASP A 278 -5.26 -15.51 -3.68
CA ASP A 278 -4.74 -14.24 -3.17
C ASP A 278 -5.80 -13.14 -3.24
N ILE A 279 -6.55 -13.09 -4.35
CA ILE A 279 -7.69 -12.18 -4.51
C ILE A 279 -8.81 -12.48 -3.51
N LEU A 280 -9.14 -13.75 -3.30
CA LEU A 280 -10.17 -14.13 -2.34
C LEU A 280 -9.78 -13.79 -0.90
N ALA A 281 -8.49 -13.84 -0.56
CA ALA A 281 -8.01 -13.48 0.78
C ALA A 281 -8.23 -11.99 1.11
N THR A 282 -8.33 -11.11 0.11
CA THR A 282 -8.48 -9.66 0.31
C THR A 282 -9.91 -9.14 0.28
N VAL A 283 -10.87 -10.00 -0.08
CA VAL A 283 -12.29 -9.64 -0.09
C VAL A 283 -13.10 -10.41 0.95
N PRO A 284 -14.24 -9.89 1.42
CA PRO A 284 -15.08 -10.63 2.35
C PRO A 284 -15.63 -11.92 1.74
N ALA A 285 -15.86 -12.94 2.58
CA ALA A 285 -16.34 -14.26 2.19
C ALA A 285 -17.59 -14.27 1.28
N PHE A 286 -18.47 -13.27 1.40
CA PHE A 286 -19.68 -13.18 0.56
C PHE A 286 -19.37 -12.84 -0.90
N MET A 287 -18.19 -12.30 -1.21
CA MET A 287 -17.73 -12.02 -2.58
C MET A 287 -17.23 -13.29 -3.28
N HIS A 288 -16.81 -14.32 -2.53
CA HIS A 288 -16.15 -15.50 -3.10
C HIS A 288 -16.98 -16.22 -4.16
N PRO A 289 -18.32 -16.40 -4.00
CA PRO A 289 -19.14 -17.05 -5.02
C PRO A 289 -19.29 -16.24 -6.32
N LEU A 290 -18.91 -14.95 -6.32
CA LEU A 290 -19.00 -14.06 -7.47
C LEU A 290 -17.73 -14.10 -8.33
N LEU A 291 -16.69 -14.84 -7.90
CA LEU A 291 -15.43 -14.91 -8.63
C LEU A 291 -15.66 -15.44 -10.05
N MET A 292 -15.30 -14.60 -11.02
CA MET A 292 -15.43 -14.89 -12.43
C MET A 292 -14.31 -15.81 -12.92
N GLN A 293 -14.65 -16.69 -13.86
CA GLN A 293 -13.71 -17.60 -14.51
C GLN A 293 -12.59 -16.84 -15.24
N PRO A 294 -11.33 -17.32 -15.21
CA PRO A 294 -10.19 -16.62 -15.78
C PRO A 294 -10.39 -16.15 -17.23
N GLU A 295 -10.95 -16.99 -18.10
CA GLU A 295 -11.13 -16.68 -19.53
C GLU A 295 -12.08 -15.50 -19.74
N ARG A 296 -13.10 -15.39 -18.89
CA ARG A 296 -14.03 -14.25 -18.92
C ARG A 296 -13.35 -12.98 -18.41
N ARG A 297 -12.55 -13.07 -17.34
CA ARG A 297 -11.85 -11.91 -16.74
C ARG A 297 -10.89 -11.23 -17.73
N THR A 298 -10.18 -12.00 -18.55
CA THR A 298 -9.24 -11.43 -19.55
C THR A 298 -9.89 -10.45 -20.53
N ARG A 299 -11.22 -10.58 -20.74
CA ARG A 299 -12.00 -9.71 -21.63
C ARG A 299 -12.82 -8.66 -20.88
N ASN A 300 -12.81 -8.72 -19.54
CA ASN A 300 -13.62 -7.89 -18.66
C ASN A 300 -12.81 -6.71 -18.10
N VAL A 301 -12.21 -5.94 -19.00
CA VAL A 301 -11.32 -4.82 -18.69
C VAL A 301 -12.08 -3.69 -18.02
N VAL A 302 -11.50 -3.10 -16.97
CA VAL A 302 -12.13 -1.97 -16.26
C VAL A 302 -12.30 -0.79 -17.24
N PRO A 303 -13.52 -0.25 -17.39
CA PRO A 303 -13.77 0.90 -18.24
C PRO A 303 -12.88 2.10 -17.88
N SER A 304 -12.17 2.63 -18.86
CA SER A 304 -11.37 3.84 -18.73
C SER A 304 -11.90 4.95 -19.63
N SER A 305 -11.66 6.21 -19.24
CA SER A 305 -11.79 7.32 -20.19
C SER A 305 -10.65 7.25 -21.22
N ALA A 306 -10.82 7.89 -22.38
CA ALA A 306 -9.75 7.98 -23.39
C ALA A 306 -8.46 8.58 -22.83
N ALA A 307 -8.54 9.43 -21.79
CA ALA A 307 -7.37 10.00 -21.13
C ALA A 307 -6.62 8.96 -20.27
N SER A 308 -7.28 7.88 -19.84
CA SER A 308 -6.74 6.86 -18.93
C SER A 308 -6.26 5.57 -19.62
N GLN A 309 -6.11 5.60 -20.95
CA GLN A 309 -5.62 4.47 -21.76
C GLN A 309 -4.10 4.49 -22.04
N VAL A 310 -3.37 5.42 -21.41
CA VAL A 310 -1.91 5.57 -21.54
C VAL A 310 -1.23 4.96 -20.33
#